data_AF-A0A3A6D8M5-F1
#
_entry.id   AF-A0A3A6D8M5-F1
#
_cell.length_a   1.000
_cell.length_b   1.000
_cell.length_c   1.000
_cell.angle_alpha   90.00
_cell.angle_beta   90.00
_cell.angle_gamma   90.00
#
_symmetry.space_group_name_H-M   'P 1'
#
loop_
_entity.id
_entity.type
_entity.pdbx_description
1 polymer ?
#
loop_
_entity_poly.entity_id
_entity_poly.type
_entity_poly.pdbx_seq_one_letter_code
_entity_poly.pdbx_strand_id
1 'polypeptide(L)' 'MSKSDWEINIENAASAVAAEYGSSTVNAVFARYDAHGFYDLSSCYYSEVSADLEMIVNDN' A
#
# COMPACT_ATOMS: atom_id res chain seq x y z
N MET A 1 8.17 7.48 -11.83
CA MET A 1 7.28 6.33 -12.05
C MET A 1 5.97 6.84 -12.62
N SER A 2 5.38 6.12 -13.59
CA SER A 2 4.04 6.41 -14.08
C SER A 2 2.98 5.98 -13.05
N LYS A 3 1.72 6.41 -13.23
CA LYS A 3 0.62 5.93 -12.38
C LYS A 3 0.48 4.41 -12.43
N SER A 4 0.66 3.80 -13.61
CA SER A 4 0.57 2.35 -13.78
C SER A 4 1.69 1.60 -13.06
N ASP A 5 2.90 2.17 -13.01
CA ASP A 5 4.00 1.54 -12.26
C ASP A 5 3.73 1.57 -10.75
N TRP A 6 3.14 2.68 -10.26
CA TRP A 6 2.75 2.81 -8.86
C TRP A 6 1.60 1.86 -8.48
N GLU A 7 0.61 1.72 -9.35
CA GLU A 7 -0.50 0.78 -9.17
C GLU A 7 0.02 -0.64 -8.96
N ILE A 8 0.87 -1.11 -9.89
CA ILE A 8 1.47 -2.45 -9.82
C ILE A 8 2.28 -2.63 -8.54
N ASN A 9 3.12 -1.67 -8.17
CA ASN A 9 3.96 -1.77 -6.97
C ASN A 9 3.12 -1.83 -5.68
N ILE A 10 2.17 -0.91 -5.53
CA ILE A 10 1.36 -0.78 -4.32
C ILE A 10 0.43 -2.00 -4.19
N GLU A 11 -0.19 -2.47 -5.27
CA GLU A 11 -1.07 -3.65 -5.22
C GLU A 11 -0.29 -4.93 -4.90
N ASN A 12 0.92 -5.10 -5.44
CA ASN A 12 1.78 -6.23 -5.10
C ASN A 12 2.19 -6.22 -3.63
N ALA A 13 2.62 -5.06 -3.11
CA ALA A 13 3.00 -4.91 -1.71
C ALA A 13 1.80 -5.11 -0.78
N ALA A 14 0.63 -4.55 -1.12
CA ALA A 14 -0.62 -4.77 -0.39
C ALA A 14 -1.03 -6.24 -0.38
N SER A 15 -0.90 -6.94 -1.51
CA SER A 15 -1.17 -8.38 -1.59
C SER A 15 -0.24 -9.20 -0.69
N ALA A 16 1.05 -8.84 -0.62
CA ALA A 16 2.00 -9.51 0.26
C ALA A 16 1.67 -9.28 1.74
N VAL A 17 1.43 -8.03 2.14
CA VAL A 17 1.00 -7.69 3.51
C VAL A 17 -0.31 -8.39 3.87
N ALA A 18 -1.29 -8.44 2.96
CA ALA A 18 -2.56 -9.11 3.22
C ALA A 18 -2.41 -10.62 3.42
N ALA A 19 -1.49 -11.26 2.68
CA ALA A 19 -1.23 -12.69 2.78
C ALA A 19 -0.61 -13.06 4.14
N GLU A 20 0.24 -12.20 4.69
CA GLU A 20 0.98 -12.48 5.93
C GLU A 20 0.27 -11.95 7.19
N TYR A 21 -0.27 -10.74 7.12
CA TYR A 21 -0.82 -10.01 8.28
C TYR A 21 -2.33 -9.74 8.16
N GLY A 22 -2.97 -10.18 7.09
CA GLY A 22 -4.40 -10.01 6.86
C GLY A 22 -4.79 -8.64 6.27
N SER A 23 -5.93 -8.60 5.59
CA SER A 23 -6.43 -7.40 4.91
C SER A 23 -6.73 -6.23 5.85
N SER A 24 -6.98 -6.47 7.14
CA SER A 24 -7.14 -5.39 8.13
C SER A 24 -5.88 -4.53 8.25
N THR A 25 -4.70 -5.13 8.09
CA THR A 25 -3.41 -4.43 8.15
C THR A 25 -3.25 -3.51 6.95
N VAL A 26 -3.55 -4.01 5.74
CA VAL A 26 -3.57 -3.19 4.52
C VAL A 26 -4.56 -2.03 4.62
N ASN A 27 -5.77 -2.30 5.09
CA ASN A 27 -6.80 -1.27 5.27
C ASN A 27 -6.34 -0.17 6.24
N ALA A 28 -5.65 -0.54 7.33
CA ALA A 28 -5.10 0.42 8.28
C ALA A 28 -4.00 1.29 7.65
N VAL A 29 -3.19 0.75 6.73
CA VAL A 29 -2.21 1.53 5.97
C VAL A 29 -2.92 2.58 5.11
N PHE A 30 -3.85 2.19 4.24
CA PHE A 30 -4.55 3.14 3.37
C PHE A 30 -5.36 4.17 4.14
N ALA A 31 -5.99 3.79 5.26
CA ALA A 31 -6.78 4.69 6.09
C ALA A 31 -5.95 5.84 6.70
N ARG A 32 -4.62 5.68 6.90
CA ARG A 32 -3.74 6.77 7.33
C ARG A 32 -3.65 7.92 6.31
N TYR A 33 -3.94 7.62 5.06
CA TYR A 33 -3.87 8.53 3.92
C TYR A 33 -5.25 8.90 3.37
N ASP A 34 -6.31 8.70 4.17
CA ASP A 34 -7.71 8.95 3.80
C ASP A 34 -8.14 8.19 2.54
N ALA A 35 -7.65 6.95 2.38
CA ALA A 35 -7.91 6.08 1.25
C ALA A 35 -8.40 4.69 1.70
N HIS A 36 -9.09 3.99 0.79
CA HIS A 36 -9.55 2.61 0.95
C HIS A 36 -8.77 1.65 0.06
N GLY A 37 -7.98 2.17 -0.89
CA GLY A 37 -7.10 1.42 -1.77
C GLY A 37 -6.33 2.35 -2.70
N PHE A 38 -5.74 1.81 -3.77
CA PHE A 38 -4.95 2.62 -4.70
C PHE A 38 -5.78 3.66 -5.48
N TYR A 39 -7.03 3.33 -5.84
CA TYR A 39 -7.82 4.16 -6.75
C TYR A 39 -8.36 5.45 -6.12
N ASP A 40 -8.53 5.50 -4.80
CA ASP A 40 -8.90 6.72 -4.06
C ASP A 40 -7.71 7.36 -3.32
N LEU A 41 -6.52 6.74 -3.39
CA LEU A 41 -5.29 7.32 -2.87
C LEU A 41 -4.83 8.52 -3.72
N SER A 42 -4.62 9.65 -3.06
CA SER A 42 -4.00 10.83 -3.69
C SER A 42 -2.58 10.51 -4.16
N SER A 43 -2.23 10.93 -5.38
CA SER A 43 -0.93 10.61 -5.99
C SER A 43 0.27 11.18 -5.24
N CYS A 44 0.07 12.19 -4.38
CA CYS A 44 1.12 12.71 -3.52
C CYS A 44 1.53 11.76 -2.38
N TYR A 45 0.78 10.68 -2.15
CA TYR A 45 1.06 9.68 -1.11
C TYR A 45 1.52 8.32 -1.64
N TYR A 46 1.72 8.18 -2.95
CA TYR A 46 2.12 6.89 -3.53
C TYR A 46 3.45 6.38 -2.97
N SER A 47 4.42 7.28 -2.79
CA SER A 47 5.73 6.90 -2.26
C SER A 47 5.64 6.43 -0.81
N GLU A 48 4.84 7.13 0.00
CA GLU A 48 4.68 6.89 1.43
C GLU A 48 3.92 5.59 1.68
N VAL A 49 2.81 5.36 0.96
CA VAL A 49 2.06 4.09 1.06
C VAL A 49 2.90 2.90 0.60
N SER A 50 3.65 3.03 -0.50
CA SER A 50 4.55 1.96 -0.95
C SER A 50 5.61 1.64 0.12
N ALA A 51 6.25 2.66 0.68
CA ALA A 51 7.27 2.48 1.72
C ALA A 51 6.69 1.85 2.99
N ASP A 52 5.49 2.27 3.42
CA ASP A 52 4.81 1.68 4.58
C ASP A 52 4.50 0.19 4.37
N LEU A 53 3.97 -0.19 3.20
CA LEU A 53 3.66 -1.58 2.88
C LEU A 53 4.93 -2.44 2.78
N GLU A 54 5.98 -1.92 2.14
CA GLU A 54 7.28 -2.59 2.04
C GLU A 54 7.94 -2.76 3.41
N MET A 55 7.88 -1.77 4.29
CA MET A 55 8.42 -1.87 5.64
C MET A 55 7.72 -2.99 6.43
N ILE A 56 6.39 -3.08 6.36
CA ILE A 56 5.62 -4.11 7.06
C ILE A 56 6.02 -5.53 6.60
N VAL A 57 6.19 -5.74 5.29
CA VAL A 57 6.62 -7.06 4.75
C VAL A 57 8.07 -7.40 5.09
N ASN A 58 8.93 -6.40 5.29
CA ASN A 58 10.36 -6.62 5.52
C ASN A 58 10.76 -6.61 7.01
N ASP A 59 9.88 -6.17 7.93
CA ASP A 59 10.20 -6.02 9.36
C ASP A 59 10.12 -7.32 10.19
N ASN A 60 9.73 -8.45 9.59
CA ASN A 60 9.79 -9.84 10.11
C ASN A 60 9.62 -10.03 11.64
#